data_AF-A0A966V324-F1
#
_entry.id   AF-A0A966V324-F1
#
_cell.length_a   1.000
_cell.length_b   1.000
_cell.length_c   1.000
_cell.angle_alpha   90.00
_cell.angle_beta   90.00
_cell.angle_gamma   90.00
#
_symmetry.space_group_name_H-M   'P 1'
#
loop_
_entity.id
_entity.type
_entity.pdbx_description
1 polymer ?
#
loop_
_entity_poly.entity_id
_entity_poly.type
_entity_poly.pdbx_seq_one_letter_code
_entity_poly.pdbx_strand_id
1 'polypeptide(L)'
;MQLRIDLHATAFEPLACLEQWQRQLAVQGHNGSAAESLFIGRVRPAAADGALLVALELEHYPGMTERQLRQLATACCRRHGASSCLVQHRIGRVLPGEAIVLVAIGADRRGPAQRCCQELLEALKHEAPFWKREWRADGSSAWLTGNTPL
;
A
#
# COMPACT_ATOMS: atom_id res chain seq x y z
N MET A 1 14.89 -12.36 -3.38
CA MET A 1 13.86 -11.31 -3.48
C MET A 1 13.61 -10.77 -2.09
N GLN A 2 13.82 -9.47 -1.87
CA GLN A 2 13.63 -8.83 -0.57
C GLN A 2 12.21 -8.28 -0.45
N LEU A 3 11.46 -8.71 0.56
CA LEU A 3 10.08 -8.33 0.74
C LEU A 3 9.83 -7.83 2.17
N ARG A 4 9.43 -6.56 2.29
CA ARG A 4 9.04 -5.93 3.55
C ARG A 4 7.59 -5.47 3.47
N ILE A 5 6.77 -5.88 4.43
CA ILE A 5 5.35 -5.57 4.50
C ILE A 5 5.03 -5.23 5.94
N ASP A 6 4.49 -4.03 6.18
CA ASP A 6 4.12 -3.57 7.52
C ASP A 6 2.71 -2.93 7.48
N LEU A 7 1.91 -3.24 8.51
CA LEU A 7 0.61 -2.61 8.77
C LEU A 7 0.74 -1.61 9.93
N HIS A 8 0.24 -0.40 9.72
CA HIS A 8 0.40 0.73 10.64
C HIS A 8 -0.95 1.15 11.23
N ALA A 9 -1.08 1.05 12.55
CA ALA A 9 -2.26 1.54 13.27
C ALA A 9 -2.28 3.09 13.38
N THR A 10 -1.11 3.71 13.31
CA THR A 10 -0.92 5.17 13.39
C THR A 10 -0.34 5.72 12.09
N ALA A 11 -0.32 7.04 11.96
CA ALA A 11 0.36 7.69 10.84
C ALA A 11 1.82 7.24 10.71
N PHE A 12 2.27 7.11 9.46
CA PHE A 12 3.64 6.79 9.11
C PHE A 12 4.14 7.80 8.06
N GLU A 13 5.44 8.04 8.06
CA GLU A 13 6.10 8.94 7.12
C GLU A 13 6.62 8.13 5.91
N PRO A 14 5.94 8.15 4.74
CA PRO A 14 6.23 7.22 3.65
C PRO A 14 7.65 7.40 3.08
N LEU A 15 8.16 8.63 3.01
CA LEU A 15 9.50 8.88 2.50
C LEU A 15 10.58 8.41 3.48
N ALA A 16 10.34 8.49 4.79
CA ALA A 16 11.24 7.93 5.80
C ALA A 16 11.25 6.39 5.75
N CYS A 17 10.09 5.77 5.57
CA CYS A 17 10.00 4.32 5.36
C CYS A 17 10.74 3.86 4.09
N LEU A 18 10.60 4.63 2.98
CA LEU A 18 11.32 4.37 1.73
C LEU A 18 12.84 4.48 1.93
N GLU A 19 13.30 5.56 2.55
CA GLU A 19 14.72 5.77 2.84
C GLU A 19 15.29 4.64 3.71
N GLN A 20 14.57 4.24 4.76
CA GLN A 20 14.99 3.15 5.63
C GLN A 20 15.12 1.83 4.85
N TRP A 21 14.16 1.55 3.97
CA TRP A 21 14.19 0.36 3.12
C TRP A 21 15.35 0.37 2.12
N GLN A 22 15.61 1.51 1.45
CA GLN A 22 16.75 1.66 0.55
C GLN A 22 18.09 1.46 1.28
N ARG A 23 18.24 2.01 2.49
CA ARG A 23 19.43 1.79 3.34
C ARG A 23 19.59 0.31 3.70
N GLN A 24 18.50 -0.38 4.04
CA GLN A 24 18.53 -1.82 4.33
C GLN A 24 18.99 -2.64 3.12
N LEU A 25 18.49 -2.32 1.91
CA LEU A 25 18.92 -3.00 0.68
C LEU A 25 20.41 -2.79 0.39
N ALA A 26 20.91 -1.57 0.59
CA ALA A 26 22.32 -1.24 0.38
C ALA A 26 23.24 -2.04 1.32
N VAL A 27 22.89 -2.12 2.62
CA VAL A 27 23.68 -2.88 3.62
C VAL A 27 23.70 -4.38 3.30
N GLN A 28 22.62 -4.92 2.75
CA GLN A 28 22.52 -6.34 2.39
C GLN A 28 23.25 -6.68 1.06
N GLY A 29 23.93 -5.72 0.43
CA GLY A 29 24.61 -5.92 -0.85
C GLY A 29 23.63 -6.11 -2.02
N HIS A 30 22.37 -5.73 -1.84
CA HIS A 30 21.32 -5.86 -2.86
C HIS A 30 21.22 -4.60 -3.73
N ASN A 31 22.33 -4.22 -4.36
CA ASN A 31 22.38 -3.13 -5.35
C ASN A 31 21.90 -3.58 -6.75
N GLY A 32 21.18 -4.71 -6.85
CA GLY A 32 20.80 -5.31 -8.13
C GLY A 32 19.61 -4.65 -8.84
N SER A 33 18.98 -3.64 -8.23
CA SER A 33 17.92 -2.87 -8.90
C SER A 33 18.52 -1.62 -9.53
N ALA A 34 18.52 -1.54 -10.86
CA ALA A 34 18.88 -0.32 -11.59
C ALA A 34 17.68 0.61 -11.81
N ALA A 35 16.48 0.24 -11.35
CA ALA A 35 15.29 1.06 -11.38
C ALA A 35 14.37 0.78 -10.18
N GLU A 36 13.72 1.84 -9.70
CA GLU A 36 12.68 1.77 -8.67
C GLU A 36 11.40 2.46 -9.15
N SER A 37 10.24 1.92 -8.78
CA SER A 37 8.93 2.55 -8.98
C SER A 37 8.23 2.63 -7.63
N LEU A 38 7.70 3.80 -7.29
CA LEU A 38 7.01 4.02 -6.03
C LEU A 38 5.62 4.63 -6.24
N PHE A 39 4.71 4.32 -5.34
CA PHE A 39 3.39 4.91 -5.24
C PHE A 39 3.06 5.21 -3.78
N ILE A 40 2.58 6.43 -3.53
CA ILE A 40 2.06 6.85 -2.22
C ILE A 40 0.59 7.22 -2.40
N GLY A 41 -0.30 6.43 -1.81
CA GLY A 41 -1.72 6.73 -1.74
C GLY A 41 -2.02 7.56 -0.49
N ARG A 42 -2.89 8.55 -0.63
CA ARG A 42 -3.40 9.37 0.48
C ARG A 42 -4.92 9.37 0.49
N VAL A 43 -5.50 9.49 1.69
CA VAL A 43 -6.96 9.62 1.84
C VAL A 43 -7.39 10.98 1.30
N ARG A 44 -8.43 10.99 0.45
CA ARG A 44 -9.03 12.22 -0.07
C ARG A 44 -10.00 12.82 0.96
N PRO A 45 -10.26 14.14 0.93
CA PRO A 45 -11.24 14.78 1.83
C PRO A 45 -12.70 14.53 1.41
N ALA A 46 -12.95 13.72 0.40
CA ALA A 46 -14.28 13.42 -0.12
C ALA A 46 -14.59 11.93 0.00
N ALA A 47 -15.79 11.65 0.50
CA ALA A 47 -16.40 10.33 0.57
C ALA A 47 -16.81 9.84 -0.83
N ALA A 48 -17.21 8.57 -0.94
CA ALA A 48 -17.59 7.97 -2.23
C ALA A 48 -18.79 8.67 -2.90
N ASP A 49 -19.69 9.26 -2.12
CA ASP A 49 -20.85 10.03 -2.61
C ASP A 49 -20.57 11.54 -2.77
N GLY A 50 -19.32 11.96 -2.58
CA GLY A 50 -18.89 13.36 -2.70
C GLY A 50 -19.06 14.20 -1.44
N ALA A 51 -19.63 13.65 -0.36
CA ALA A 51 -19.71 14.36 0.92
C ALA A 51 -18.32 14.56 1.56
N LEU A 52 -18.21 15.49 2.51
CA LEU A 52 -16.98 15.70 3.26
C LEU A 52 -16.64 14.46 4.11
N LEU A 53 -15.45 13.91 3.90
CA LEU A 53 -14.93 12.78 4.65
C LEU A 53 -14.12 13.30 5.86
N VAL A 54 -14.46 12.82 7.05
CA VAL A 54 -13.71 13.13 8.29
C VAL A 54 -12.62 12.09 8.55
N ALA A 55 -12.92 10.82 8.30
CA ALA A 55 -11.94 9.74 8.39
C ALA A 55 -12.35 8.56 7.50
N LEU A 56 -11.35 7.89 6.95
CA LEU A 56 -11.49 6.54 6.42
C LEU A 56 -10.98 5.56 7.48
N GLU A 57 -11.79 4.58 7.84
CA GLU A 57 -11.39 3.53 8.76
C GLU A 57 -11.21 2.21 8.01
N LEU A 58 -10.10 1.55 8.27
CA LEU A 58 -9.77 0.26 7.67
C LEU A 58 -9.70 -0.82 8.74
N GLU A 59 -10.63 -1.75 8.67
CA GLU A 59 -10.58 -3.00 9.42
C GLU A 59 -9.94 -4.10 8.57
N HIS A 60 -9.35 -5.08 9.26
CA HIS A 60 -8.64 -6.19 8.64
C HIS A 60 -8.72 -7.42 9.56
N TYR A 61 -8.42 -8.61 9.03
CA TYR A 61 -8.29 -9.83 9.84
C TYR A 61 -6.80 -10.04 10.14
N PRO A 62 -6.35 -9.86 11.40
CA PRO A 62 -4.95 -10.00 11.76
C PRO A 62 -4.40 -11.38 11.39
N GLY A 63 -3.19 -11.41 10.82
CA GLY A 63 -2.53 -12.60 10.32
C GLY A 63 -2.95 -13.01 8.92
N MET A 64 -4.25 -13.02 8.59
CA MET A 64 -4.72 -13.37 7.23
C MET A 64 -4.36 -12.27 6.23
N THR A 65 -4.60 -11.01 6.58
CA THR A 65 -4.31 -9.87 5.71
C THR A 65 -2.83 -9.84 5.37
N GLU A 66 -1.94 -9.90 6.36
CA GLU A 66 -0.48 -9.89 6.17
C GLU A 66 -0.01 -11.07 5.31
N ARG A 67 -0.59 -12.26 5.51
CA ARG A 67 -0.31 -13.42 4.67
C ARG A 67 -0.75 -13.20 3.22
N GLN A 68 -1.94 -12.65 3.00
CA GLN A 68 -2.45 -12.34 1.66
C GLN A 68 -1.56 -11.28 0.98
N LEU A 69 -1.23 -10.19 1.67
CA LEU A 69 -0.32 -9.14 1.17
C LEU A 69 1.02 -9.74 0.73
N ARG A 70 1.58 -10.63 1.56
CA ARG A 70 2.84 -11.32 1.26
C ARG A 70 2.73 -12.22 0.03
N GLN A 71 1.63 -12.94 -0.12
CA GLN A 71 1.37 -13.78 -1.28
C GLN A 71 1.23 -12.96 -2.56
N LEU A 72 0.43 -11.89 -2.54
CA LEU A 72 0.23 -10.99 -3.68
C LEU A 72 1.54 -10.33 -4.13
N ALA A 73 2.28 -9.75 -3.19
CA ALA A 73 3.57 -9.11 -3.48
C ALA A 73 4.59 -10.12 -4.05
N THR A 74 4.68 -11.31 -3.45
CA THR A 74 5.55 -12.38 -3.96
C THR A 74 5.19 -12.79 -5.38
N ALA A 75 3.90 -12.96 -5.66
CA ALA A 75 3.41 -13.35 -6.98
C ALA A 75 3.71 -12.27 -8.03
N CYS A 76 3.41 -10.99 -7.74
CA CYS A 76 3.68 -9.87 -8.63
C CYS A 76 5.18 -9.73 -8.92
N CYS A 77 6.01 -9.75 -7.87
CA CYS A 77 7.46 -9.63 -8.05
C CYS A 77 8.04 -10.76 -8.87
N ARG A 78 7.60 -12.01 -8.63
CA ARG A 78 8.03 -13.17 -9.44
C ARG A 78 7.61 -13.02 -10.91
N ARG A 79 6.39 -12.55 -11.17
CA ARG A 79 5.84 -12.38 -12.52
C ARG A 79 6.61 -11.35 -13.34
N HIS A 80 7.03 -10.26 -12.71
CA HIS A 80 7.72 -9.15 -13.40
C HIS A 80 9.24 -9.18 -13.28
N GLY A 81 9.82 -10.09 -12.49
CA GLY A 81 11.26 -10.13 -12.25
C GLY A 81 11.76 -8.98 -11.35
N ALA A 82 10.93 -8.54 -10.39
CA ALA A 82 11.34 -7.56 -9.40
C ALA A 82 12.19 -8.21 -8.31
N SER A 83 13.23 -7.51 -7.86
CA SER A 83 14.20 -8.03 -6.89
C SER A 83 13.86 -7.63 -5.45
N SER A 84 13.15 -6.51 -5.27
CA SER A 84 12.75 -5.99 -3.97
C SER A 84 11.36 -5.36 -4.00
N CYS A 85 10.65 -5.44 -2.88
CA CYS A 85 9.33 -4.86 -2.70
C CYS A 85 9.14 -4.37 -1.25
N LEU A 86 8.58 -3.18 -1.13
CA LEU A 86 8.10 -2.57 0.11
C LEU A 86 6.59 -2.34 -0.01
N VAL A 87 5.84 -2.78 0.99
CA VAL A 87 4.43 -2.41 1.20
C VAL A 87 4.30 -1.86 2.61
N GLN A 88 3.79 -0.65 2.75
CA GLN A 88 3.38 -0.09 4.03
C GLN A 88 1.91 0.30 3.90
N HIS A 89 1.05 -0.15 4.80
CA HIS A 89 -0.39 0.12 4.68
C HIS A 89 -0.98 0.52 6.03
N ARG A 90 -1.89 1.48 6.04
CA ARG A 90 -2.63 1.86 7.25
C ARG A 90 -3.77 0.90 7.55
N ILE A 91 -4.02 0.72 8.84
CA ILE A 91 -5.23 0.15 9.41
C ILE A 91 -5.79 1.12 10.46
N GLY A 92 -7.03 0.90 10.90
CA GLY A 92 -7.73 1.81 11.80
C GLY A 92 -8.14 3.11 11.11
N ARG A 93 -8.33 4.19 11.90
CA ARG A 93 -8.75 5.50 11.39
C ARG A 93 -7.60 6.23 10.71
N VAL A 94 -7.87 6.75 9.53
CA VAL A 94 -6.95 7.48 8.66
C VAL A 94 -7.63 8.78 8.24
N LEU A 95 -6.97 9.90 8.50
CA LEU A 95 -7.53 11.23 8.22
C LEU A 95 -7.26 11.67 6.77
N PRO A 96 -8.09 12.54 6.19
CA PRO A 96 -7.80 13.17 4.90
C PRO A 96 -6.38 13.75 4.83
N GLY A 97 -5.67 13.49 3.74
CA GLY A 97 -4.28 13.89 3.52
C GLY A 97 -3.22 12.92 4.07
N GLU A 98 -3.57 12.07 5.02
CA GLU A 98 -2.65 11.06 5.55
C GLU A 98 -2.31 10.00 4.51
N ALA A 99 -1.08 9.50 4.57
CA ALA A 99 -0.66 8.35 3.78
C ALA A 99 -1.41 7.10 4.25
N ILE A 100 -2.08 6.44 3.32
CA ILE A 100 -2.78 5.17 3.56
C ILE A 100 -1.97 3.98 3.05
N VAL A 101 -1.20 4.17 1.98
CA VAL A 101 -0.38 3.10 1.40
C VAL A 101 0.90 3.67 0.78
N LEU A 102 2.00 2.95 0.95
CA LEU A 102 3.23 3.07 0.17
C LEU A 102 3.51 1.71 -0.46
N VAL A 103 3.71 1.69 -1.78
CA VAL A 103 4.28 0.56 -2.50
C VAL A 103 5.56 1.04 -3.17
N ALA A 104 6.67 0.33 -3.00
CA ALA A 104 7.90 0.55 -3.76
C ALA A 104 8.43 -0.77 -4.29
N ILE A 105 8.87 -0.77 -5.55
CA ILE A 105 9.40 -1.95 -6.26
C ILE A 105 10.77 -1.61 -6.83
N GLY A 106 11.76 -2.45 -6.55
CA GLY A 106 13.07 -2.43 -7.21
C GLY A 106 13.20 -3.54 -8.26
N ALA A 107 13.68 -3.19 -9.45
CA ALA A 107 13.95 -4.13 -10.53
C ALA A 107 15.16 -3.70 -11.39
N ASP A 108 15.63 -4.59 -12.26
CA ASP A 108 16.74 -4.33 -13.20
C ASP A 108 16.40 -3.22 -14.22
N ARG A 109 15.12 -3.06 -14.58
CA ARG A 109 14.70 -2.07 -15.58
C ARG A 109 13.41 -1.38 -15.16
N ARG A 110 13.22 -0.15 -15.65
CA ARG A 110 12.03 0.68 -15.37
C ARG A 110 10.71 -0.02 -15.71
N GLY A 111 10.64 -0.76 -16.82
CA GLY A 111 9.42 -1.42 -17.28
C GLY A 111 8.89 -2.45 -16.29
N PRO A 112 9.70 -3.46 -15.90
CA PRO A 112 9.41 -4.35 -14.78
C PRO A 112 9.00 -3.65 -13.48
N ALA A 113 9.75 -2.62 -13.06
CA ALA A 113 9.43 -1.89 -11.82
C ALA A 113 8.04 -1.25 -11.86
N GLN A 114 7.74 -0.54 -12.95
CA GLN A 114 6.46 0.16 -13.15
C GLN A 114 5.27 -0.82 -13.22
N ARG A 115 5.37 -1.85 -14.05
CA ARG A 115 4.28 -2.83 -14.21
C ARG A 115 4.02 -3.62 -12.94
N CYS A 116 5.08 -4.03 -12.23
CA CYS A 116 4.94 -4.72 -10.96
C CYS A 116 4.29 -3.82 -9.90
N CYS A 117 4.66 -2.54 -9.85
CA CYS A 117 4.07 -1.58 -8.91
C CYS A 117 2.59 -1.39 -9.19
N GLN A 118 2.22 -1.20 -10.47
CA GLN A 118 0.83 -1.03 -10.87
C GLN A 118 -0.01 -2.28 -10.59
N GLU A 119 0.47 -3.46 -10.98
CA GLU A 119 -0.24 -4.73 -10.76
C GLU A 119 -0.42 -5.02 -9.27
N LEU A 120 0.61 -4.76 -8.45
CA LEU A 120 0.50 -4.95 -7.01
C LEU A 120 -0.53 -3.98 -6.41
N LEU A 121 -0.58 -2.72 -6.83
CA LEU A 121 -1.62 -1.80 -6.36
C LEU A 121 -3.03 -2.30 -6.67
N GLU A 122 -3.25 -2.84 -7.87
CA GLU A 122 -4.54 -3.42 -8.24
C GLU A 122 -4.89 -4.66 -7.43
N ALA A 123 -3.92 -5.54 -7.19
CA ALA A 123 -4.10 -6.71 -6.34
C ALA A 123 -4.40 -6.30 -4.89
N LEU A 124 -3.67 -5.33 -4.33
CA LEU A 124 -3.93 -4.80 -2.98
C LEU A 124 -5.33 -4.21 -2.86
N LYS A 125 -5.81 -3.56 -3.92
CA LYS A 125 -7.11 -2.92 -3.94
C LYS A 125 -8.25 -3.94 -3.96
N HIS A 126 -8.13 -5.02 -4.73
CA HIS A 126 -9.24 -5.96 -4.96
C HIS A 126 -9.15 -7.26 -4.15
N GLU A 127 -7.94 -7.71 -3.82
CA GLU A 127 -7.69 -9.03 -3.23
C GLU A 127 -7.24 -8.97 -1.77
N ALA A 128 -6.80 -7.80 -1.28
CA ALA A 128 -6.45 -7.67 0.14
C ALA A 128 -7.73 -7.55 1.00
N PRO A 129 -7.86 -8.33 2.09
CA PRO A 129 -9.05 -8.35 2.94
C PRO A 129 -9.04 -7.14 3.88
N PHE A 130 -9.35 -5.96 3.33
CA PHE A 130 -9.62 -4.73 4.05
C PHE A 130 -11.08 -4.34 3.90
N TRP A 131 -11.71 -3.98 5.01
CA TRP A 131 -13.05 -3.41 5.04
C TRP A 131 -12.96 -1.92 5.35
N LYS A 132 -13.58 -1.11 4.51
CA LYS A 132 -13.46 0.35 4.55
C LYS A 132 -14.77 0.97 5.03
N ARG A 133 -14.68 1.82 6.06
CA ARG A 133 -15.79 2.61 6.58
C ARG A 133 -15.47 4.10 6.49
N GLU A 134 -16.38 4.87 5.91
CA GLU A 134 -16.28 6.31 5.81
C GLU A 134 -17.01 6.97 6.98
N TRP A 135 -16.37 7.94 7.63
CA TRP A 135 -16.93 8.75 8.71
C TRP A 135 -17.20 10.18 8.24
N ARG A 136 -18.35 10.72 8.64
CA ARG A 136 -18.84 12.05 8.23
C ARG A 136 -18.85 13.04 9.39
N ALA A 137 -18.97 14.33 9.06
CA ALA A 137 -18.96 15.42 10.03
C ALA A 137 -20.19 15.44 10.94
N ASP A 138 -21.32 14.90 10.49
CA ASP A 138 -22.54 14.73 11.29
C ASP A 138 -22.48 13.52 12.24
N GLY A 139 -21.34 12.81 12.28
CA GLY A 139 -21.14 11.62 13.09
C GLY A 139 -21.64 10.32 12.46
N SER A 140 -22.29 10.39 11.30
CA SER A 140 -22.72 9.18 10.58
C SER A 140 -21.54 8.44 9.95
N SER A 141 -21.72 7.15 9.69
CA SER A 141 -20.72 6.31 9.03
C SER A 141 -21.35 5.31 8.07
N ALA A 142 -20.61 4.97 7.01
CA ALA A 142 -21.07 4.00 6.01
C ALA A 142 -19.94 3.05 5.60
N TRP A 143 -20.25 1.77 5.49
CA TRP A 143 -19.34 0.78 4.90
C TRP A 143 -19.35 0.89 3.39
N LEU A 144 -18.16 0.83 2.78
CA LEU A 144 -18.03 0.73 1.34
C LEU A 144 -18.36 -0.69 0.89
N THR A 145 -19.24 -0.81 -0.09
CA THR A 145 -19.70 -2.10 -0.64
C THR A 145 -18.81 -2.63 -1.76
N GLY A 146 -17.85 -1.83 -2.24
CA GLY A 146 -16.94 -2.22 -3.29
C GLY A 146 -15.75 -1.27 -3.41
N ASN A 147 -14.77 -1.68 -4.22
CA ASN A 147 -13.63 -0.83 -4.56
C ASN A 147 -13.93 -0.08 -5.87
N THR A 148 -13.65 1.22 -5.91
CA THR A 148 -13.68 1.98 -7.17
C THR A 148 -12.71 1.36 -8.16
N PRO A 149 -12.99 1.19 -9.46
CA PRO A 149 -11.96 0.84 -10.46
C PRO A 149 -10.84 1.90 -10.52
N LEU A 150 -9.71 1.61 -11.16
CA LEU A 150 -8.77 2.68 -11.54
C LEU A 150 -9.33 3.50 -12.71
#